data_AF-A0A0P0GE39-F1
#
_entry.id   AF-A0A0P0GE39-F1
#
_cell.length_a   1.000
_cell.length_b   1.000
_cell.length_c   1.000
_cell.angle_alpha   90.00
_cell.angle_beta   90.00
_cell.angle_gamma   90.00
#
_symmetry.space_group_name_H-M   'P 1'
#
loop_
_entity.id
_entity.type
_entity.pdbx_description
1 polymer ?
#
loop_
_entity_poly.entity_id
_entity_poly.type
_entity_poly.pdbx_seq_one_letter_code
_entity_poly.pdbx_strand_id
1 'polypeptide(L)'
;MKKSICFLLFLYWGLLNLYSQNNPNRTYQVKYFITNSNNIVSDNTTLIVTSNRITIQKDGYAKYWECEYKGVKIDKRDQNVSFKYHYYLTNDNVKLIISDYKEVKHNGVFYYRIVFNGQTLLAL
;
A
#
# COMPACT_ATOMS: atom_id res chain seq x y z
N MET A 1 5.53 -33.47 27.36
CA MET A 1 6.11 -32.11 27.25
C MET A 1 6.47 -31.69 25.82
N LYS A 2 6.92 -32.57 24.92
CA LYS A 2 7.31 -32.19 23.53
C LYS A 2 6.17 -31.71 22.61
N LYS A 3 4.92 -32.19 22.81
CA LYS A 3 3.76 -31.81 21.99
C LYS A 3 3.27 -30.37 22.22
N SER A 4 3.44 -29.83 23.42
CA SER A 4 3.01 -28.45 23.76
C SER A 4 3.91 -27.38 23.14
N ILE A 5 5.19 -27.69 22.91
CA ILE A 5 6.15 -26.75 22.30
C ILE A 5 5.83 -26.53 20.82
N CYS A 6 5.47 -27.59 20.07
CA CYS A 6 5.09 -27.48 18.67
C CYS A 6 3.80 -26.65 18.49
N PHE A 7 2.84 -26.78 19.41
CA PHE A 7 1.60 -26.01 19.38
C PHE A 7 1.85 -24.51 19.60
N LEU A 8 2.73 -24.16 20.55
CA LEU A 8 3.14 -22.77 20.79
C LEU A 8 3.87 -22.15 19.60
N LEU A 9 4.70 -22.92 18.89
CA LEU A 9 5.38 -22.45 17.67
C LEU A 9 4.40 -22.18 16.52
N PHE A 10 3.39 -23.03 16.32
CA PHE A 10 2.33 -22.80 15.34
C PHE A 10 1.46 -21.59 15.69
N LEU A 11 1.14 -21.40 16.97
CA LEU A 11 0.37 -20.24 17.44
C LEU A 11 1.16 -18.94 17.22
N TYR A 12 2.47 -18.96 17.50
CA TYR A 12 3.36 -17.82 17.29
C TYR A 12 3.45 -17.42 15.81
N TRP A 13 3.58 -18.39 14.91
CA TRP A 13 3.59 -18.14 13.46
C TRP A 13 2.23 -17.64 12.94
N GLY A 14 1.11 -18.11 13.49
CA GLY A 14 -0.22 -17.59 13.16
C GLY A 14 -0.40 -16.13 13.57
N LEU A 15 0.08 -15.74 14.76
CA LEU A 15 -0.03 -14.38 15.29
C LEU A 15 0.82 -13.37 14.51
N LEU A 16 2.02 -13.75 14.04
CA LEU A 16 2.86 -12.88 13.21
C LEU A 16 2.20 -12.52 11.87
N ASN A 17 1.48 -13.47 11.26
CA ASN A 17 0.78 -13.24 10.00
C ASN A 17 -0.43 -12.30 10.16
N LEU A 18 -1.11 -12.34 11.31
CA LEU A 18 -2.23 -11.44 11.63
C LEU A 18 -1.78 -10.00 11.86
N TYR A 19 -0.59 -9.79 12.45
CA TYR A 19 -0.06 -8.46 12.72
C TYR A 19 0.36 -7.71 11.44
N SER A 20 0.74 -8.44 10.38
CA SER A 20 1.20 -7.87 9.11
C SER A 20 0.06 -7.33 8.24
N GLN A 21 -1.11 -7.98 8.25
CA GLN A 21 -2.22 -7.64 7.33
C GLN A 21 -2.86 -6.28 7.61
N ASN A 22 -2.82 -5.78 8.85
CA ASN A 22 -3.44 -4.51 9.23
C ASN A 22 -2.44 -3.39 9.51
N ASN A 23 -1.15 -3.59 9.24
CA ASN A 23 -0.15 -2.56 9.50
C ASN A 23 -0.22 -1.47 8.41
N PRO A 24 -0.61 -0.22 8.76
CA PRO A 24 -0.62 0.89 7.80
C PRO A 24 0.79 1.34 7.42
N ASN A 25 1.82 0.91 8.17
CA ASN A 25 3.19 1.32 7.95
C ASN A 25 3.83 0.45 6.87
N ARG A 26 4.06 1.02 5.68
CA ARG A 26 4.69 0.32 4.54
C ARG A 26 5.53 1.26 3.71
N THR A 27 6.58 0.69 3.10
CA THR A 27 7.43 1.36 2.10
C THR A 27 7.20 0.72 0.75
N TYR A 28 7.01 1.54 -0.27
CA TYR A 28 6.71 1.15 -1.63
C TYR A 28 7.75 1.73 -2.59
N GLN A 29 8.19 0.92 -3.54
CA GLN A 29 9.06 1.35 -4.63
C GLN A 29 8.19 1.63 -5.86
N VAL A 30 7.94 2.91 -6.15
CA VAL A 30 7.18 3.31 -7.34
C VAL A 30 8.04 2.98 -8.56
N LYS A 31 7.44 2.28 -9.52
CA LYS A 31 8.08 1.95 -10.81
C LYS A 31 7.46 2.72 -11.96
N TYR A 32 6.18 3.08 -11.84
CA TYR A 32 5.49 3.82 -12.87
C TYR A 32 4.45 4.79 -12.31
N PHE A 33 4.15 5.85 -13.07
CA PHE A 33 2.93 6.63 -12.91
C PHE A 33 2.17 6.73 -14.22
N ILE A 34 0.85 6.88 -14.13
CA ILE A 34 -0.06 6.96 -15.29
C ILE A 34 -0.45 8.41 -15.53
N THR A 35 0.10 9.08 -16.55
CA THR A 35 -0.18 10.50 -16.82
C THR A 35 -1.67 10.76 -17.06
N ASN A 36 -2.08 12.04 -17.03
CA ASN A 36 -3.44 12.45 -17.39
C ASN A 36 -3.85 12.04 -18.82
N SER A 37 -2.87 11.86 -19.72
CA SER A 37 -3.08 11.33 -21.07
C SER A 37 -3.07 9.80 -21.15
N ASN A 38 -3.12 9.12 -19.99
CA ASN A 38 -3.10 7.68 -19.84
C ASN A 38 -1.80 6.98 -20.31
N ASN A 39 -0.68 7.73 -20.38
CA ASN A 39 0.63 7.16 -20.69
C ASN A 39 1.28 6.62 -19.41
N ILE A 40 1.97 5.48 -19.52
CA ILE A 40 2.72 4.89 -18.40
C ILE A 40 4.17 5.36 -18.50
N VAL A 41 4.64 6.06 -17.48
CA VAL A 41 6.01 6.63 -17.43
C VAL A 41 6.75 5.99 -16.26
N SER A 42 8.00 5.60 -16.50
CA SER A 42 8.88 5.03 -15.46
C SER A 42 9.23 6.05 -14.39
N ASP A 43 9.31 5.60 -13.15
CA ASP A 43 9.69 6.42 -12.00
C ASP A 43 10.50 5.59 -10.99
N ASN A 44 11.21 6.26 -10.10
CA ASN A 44 12.09 5.69 -9.08
C ASN A 44 11.77 6.19 -7.66
N THR A 45 10.61 6.82 -7.48
CA THR A 45 10.16 7.37 -6.20
C THR A 45 10.01 6.28 -5.15
N THR A 46 10.53 6.53 -3.95
CA THR A 46 10.20 5.75 -2.76
C THR A 46 9.06 6.44 -2.02
N LEU A 47 7.97 5.72 -1.79
CA LEU A 47 6.83 6.17 -1.00
C LEU A 47 6.84 5.44 0.35
N ILE A 48 6.94 6.18 1.45
CA ILE A 48 6.89 5.65 2.81
C ILE A 48 5.61 6.16 3.45
N VAL A 49 4.78 5.24 3.93
CA VAL A 49 3.48 5.56 4.52
C VAL A 49 3.45 5.01 5.93
N THR A 50 2.99 5.83 6.86
CA THR A 50 2.63 5.42 8.22
C THR A 50 1.20 5.84 8.53
N SER A 51 0.70 5.46 9.71
CA SER A 51 -0.61 5.90 10.18
C SER A 51 -0.77 7.43 10.26
N ASN A 52 0.33 8.16 10.43
CA ASN A 52 0.35 9.61 10.67
C ASN A 52 1.15 10.43 9.65
N ARG A 53 1.89 9.80 8.72
CA ARG A 53 2.76 10.52 7.78
C ARG A 53 2.85 9.82 6.43
N ILE A 54 2.85 10.62 5.37
CA ILE A 54 3.19 10.19 4.01
C ILE A 54 4.50 10.88 3.63
N THR A 55 5.50 10.12 3.22
CA THR A 55 6.80 10.64 2.75
C THR A 55 7.07 10.17 1.34
N ILE A 56 7.45 11.10 0.47
CA ILE A 56 7.90 10.85 -0.89
C ILE A 56 9.38 11.19 -0.96
N GLN A 57 10.20 10.26 -1.45
CA GLN A 57 11.63 10.46 -1.69
C GLN A 57 11.94 10.21 -3.16
N LYS A 58 12.60 11.15 -3.81
CA LYS A 58 13.01 11.06 -5.22
C LYS A 58 14.29 11.84 -5.45
N ASP A 59 15.27 11.21 -6.09
CA ASP A 59 16.54 11.84 -6.52
C ASP A 59 17.24 12.65 -5.42
N GLY A 60 17.24 12.14 -4.19
CA GLY A 60 17.86 12.79 -3.01
C GLY A 60 16.97 13.84 -2.32
N TYR A 61 15.82 14.19 -2.89
CA TYR A 61 14.84 15.09 -2.28
C TYR A 61 13.76 14.31 -1.53
N ALA A 62 13.33 14.85 -0.39
CA ALA A 62 12.24 14.29 0.40
C ALA A 62 11.16 15.35 0.66
N LYS A 63 9.90 14.97 0.49
CA LYS A 63 8.73 15.75 0.90
C LYS A 63 7.83 14.89 1.77
N TYR A 64 7.24 15.49 2.80
CA TYR A 64 6.31 14.78 3.68
C TYR A 64 5.04 15.58 3.91
N TRP A 65 3.99 14.85 4.28
CA TRP A 65 2.72 15.37 4.75
C TRP A 65 2.32 14.61 6.00
N GLU A 66 1.85 15.33 7.01
CA GLU A 66 1.11 14.70 8.11
C GLU A 66 -0.26 14.24 7.57
N CYS A 67 -0.68 13.04 7.98
CA CYS A 67 -1.93 12.44 7.54
C CYS A 67 -2.65 11.73 8.68
N GLU A 68 -3.90 11.37 8.43
CA GLU A 68 -4.69 10.48 9.27
C GLU A 68 -5.05 9.23 8.47
N TYR A 69 -4.70 8.06 9.01
CA TYR A 69 -5.17 6.78 8.49
C TYR A 69 -6.64 6.55 8.84
N LYS A 70 -7.50 6.45 7.82
CA LYS A 70 -8.95 6.26 7.99
C LYS A 70 -9.39 4.79 7.96
N GLY A 71 -8.46 3.86 7.86
CA GLY A 71 -8.74 2.42 7.82
C GLY A 71 -8.79 1.82 6.41
N VAL A 72 -9.40 0.64 6.33
CA VAL A 72 -9.51 -0.14 5.09
C VAL A 72 -10.91 0.01 4.50
N LYS A 73 -10.99 0.44 3.24
CA LYS A 73 -12.21 0.43 2.44
C LYS A 73 -12.27 -0.85 1.60
N ILE A 74 -13.43 -1.50 1.60
CA ILE A 74 -13.71 -2.66 0.75
C ILE A 74 -14.50 -2.18 -0.47
N ASP A 75 -13.96 -2.41 -1.66
CA ASP A 75 -14.61 -2.20 -2.95
C ASP A 75 -15.09 -3.54 -3.51
N LYS A 76 -16.40 -3.77 -3.51
CA LYS A 76 -17.01 -4.99 -4.07
C LYS A 76 -17.28 -4.73 -5.54
N ARG A 77 -16.51 -5.35 -6.44
CA ARG A 77 -16.71 -5.21 -7.88
C ARG A 77 -17.63 -6.28 -8.45
N ASP A 78 -17.66 -7.47 -7.82
CA ASP A 78 -18.52 -8.57 -8.23
C ASP A 78 -18.85 -9.48 -7.03
N GLN A 79 -19.77 -10.44 -7.20
CA GLN A 79 -20.28 -11.29 -6.10
C GLN A 79 -19.18 -12.03 -5.33
N ASN A 80 -18.04 -12.32 -5.97
CA ASN A 80 -16.91 -13.04 -5.37
C ASN A 80 -15.58 -12.25 -5.37
N VAL A 81 -15.59 -10.98 -5.81
CA VAL A 81 -14.35 -10.19 -5.93
C VAL A 81 -14.45 -8.90 -5.12
N SER A 82 -13.71 -8.86 -4.03
CA SER A 82 -13.59 -7.69 -3.16
C SER A 82 -12.15 -7.19 -3.11
N PHE A 83 -11.95 -5.92 -3.46
CA PHE A 83 -10.68 -5.23 -3.33
C PHE A 83 -10.62 -4.46 -2.02
N LYS A 84 -9.47 -4.54 -1.34
CA LYS A 84 -9.22 -3.81 -0.09
C LYS A 84 -8.26 -2.68 -0.37
N TYR A 85 -8.56 -1.51 0.18
CA TYR A 85 -7.75 -0.32 0.00
C TYR A 85 -7.52 0.38 1.34
N HIS A 86 -6.26 0.69 1.66
CA HIS A 86 -5.90 1.56 2.77
C HIS A 86 -6.09 3.02 2.38
N TYR A 87 -6.74 3.81 3.24
CA TYR A 87 -7.05 5.21 2.98
C TYR A 87 -6.36 6.15 3.98
N TYR A 88 -5.71 7.19 3.45
CA TYR A 88 -5.05 8.23 4.23
C TYR A 88 -5.50 9.61 3.73
N LEU A 89 -5.70 10.54 4.66
CA LEU A 89 -6.08 11.92 4.37
C LEU A 89 -5.13 12.88 5.09
N THR A 90 -4.51 13.78 4.34
CA THR A 90 -3.70 14.87 4.92
C THR A 90 -4.55 16.07 5.30
N ASN A 91 -4.01 16.94 6.15
CA ASN A 91 -4.63 18.23 6.50
C ASN A 91 -4.83 19.14 5.27
N ASP A 92 -3.98 18.99 4.25
CA ASP A 92 -4.04 19.75 3.00
C ASP A 92 -5.01 19.12 1.97
N ASN A 93 -5.90 18.23 2.41
CA ASN A 93 -6.83 17.48 1.56
C ASN A 93 -6.17 16.58 0.49
N VAL A 94 -4.86 16.30 0.59
CA VAL A 94 -4.21 15.26 -0.20
C VAL A 94 -4.73 13.90 0.24
N LYS A 95 -5.30 13.15 -0.70
CA LYS A 95 -5.84 11.79 -0.51
C LYS A 95 -4.86 10.75 -1.02
N LEU A 96 -4.62 9.72 -0.24
CA LEU A 96 -3.82 8.56 -0.64
C LEU A 96 -4.63 7.28 -0.45
N ILE A 97 -4.72 6.48 -1.50
CA ILE A 97 -5.40 5.19 -1.51
C ILE A 97 -4.40 4.14 -1.99
N ILE A 98 -4.24 3.04 -1.27
CA ILE A 98 -3.31 1.97 -1.62
C ILE A 98 -4.01 0.63 -1.62
N SER A 99 -3.89 -0.14 -2.70
CA SER A 99 -4.42 -1.51 -2.75
C SER A 99 -3.70 -2.40 -1.73
N ASP A 100 -4.46 -3.25 -1.04
CA ASP A 100 -3.93 -4.23 -0.08
C ASP A 100 -3.14 -5.34 -0.78
N TYR A 101 -3.41 -5.56 -2.07
CA TYR A 101 -2.76 -6.56 -2.91
C TYR A 101 -2.32 -5.99 -4.26
N LYS A 102 -1.43 -6.72 -4.93
CA LYS A 102 -0.94 -6.38 -6.26
C LYS A 102 -1.99 -6.74 -7.30
N GLU A 103 -2.65 -5.72 -7.86
CA GLU A 103 -3.84 -5.88 -8.71
C GLU A 103 -3.63 -5.46 -10.17
N VAL A 104 -2.54 -4.73 -10.48
CA VAL A 104 -2.28 -4.22 -11.83
C VAL A 104 -1.10 -4.95 -12.44
N LYS A 105 -1.29 -5.58 -13.61
CA LYS A 105 -0.21 -6.22 -14.37
C LYS A 105 0.34 -5.26 -15.42
N HIS A 106 1.66 -5.04 -15.41
CA HIS A 106 2.36 -4.29 -16.44
C HIS A 106 3.71 -4.97 -16.73
N ASN A 107 4.07 -5.14 -18.01
CA ASN A 107 5.30 -5.84 -18.43
C ASN A 107 5.55 -7.18 -17.72
N GLY A 108 4.48 -7.97 -17.49
CA GLY A 108 4.57 -9.29 -16.85
C GLY A 108 4.59 -9.28 -15.32
N VAL A 109 4.74 -8.12 -14.67
CA VAL A 109 4.84 -7.99 -13.22
C VAL A 109 3.55 -7.41 -12.64
N PHE A 110 3.12 -7.91 -11.48
CA PHE A 110 1.99 -7.34 -10.73
C PHE A 110 2.47 -6.25 -9.76
N TYR A 111 1.72 -5.16 -9.68
CA TYR A 111 2.01 -3.98 -8.87
C TYR A 111 0.85 -3.65 -7.94
N TYR A 112 1.18 -3.07 -6.78
CA TYR A 112 0.21 -2.35 -5.97
C TYR A 112 -0.26 -1.12 -6.76
N ARG A 113 -1.56 -0.88 -6.73
CA ARG A 113 -2.14 0.35 -7.24
C ARG A 113 -2.20 1.36 -6.13
N ILE A 114 -1.56 2.50 -6.36
CA ILE A 114 -1.56 3.62 -5.43
C ILE A 114 -2.20 4.81 -6.14
N VAL A 115 -3.18 5.46 -5.52
CA VAL A 115 -3.78 6.70 -6.02
C VAL A 115 -3.39 7.81 -5.05
N PHE A 116 -2.50 8.68 -5.48
CA PHE A 116 -2.02 9.83 -4.71
C PHE A 116 -2.56 11.11 -5.34
N ASN A 117 -3.50 11.77 -4.66
CA ASN A 117 -4.20 12.97 -5.14
C ASN A 117 -4.80 12.82 -6.56
N GLY A 118 -5.38 11.66 -6.87
CA GLY A 118 -5.93 11.34 -8.19
C GLY A 118 -4.93 10.81 -9.21
N GLN A 119 -3.62 11.01 -8.99
CA GLN A 119 -2.56 10.44 -9.82
C GLN A 119 -2.40 8.95 -9.48
N THR A 120 -2.49 8.07 -10.48
CA THR A 120 -2.25 6.63 -10.29
C THR A 120 -0.77 6.32 -10.41
N LEU A 121 -0.24 5.57 -9.45
CA LEU A 121 1.11 5.06 -9.35
C LEU A 121 1.07 3.53 -9.26
N LEU A 122 2.08 2.87 -9.84
CA LEU A 122 2.30 1.44 -9.76
C LEU A 122 3.58 1.18 -8.96
N ALA A 123 3.46 0.41 -7.87
CA ALA A 123 4.58 0.17 -6.96
C ALA A 123 4.77 -1.31 -6.60
N LEU A 124 6.00 -1.66 -6.20
CA LEU A 124 6.38 -3.00 -5.76
C LEU A 124 6.28 -3.19 -4.24
#